data_AF-A0A1E3HYC6-F1
#
_entry.id   AF-A0A1E3HYC6-F1
#
_cell.length_a   1.000
_cell.length_b   1.000
_cell.length_c   1.000
_cell.angle_alpha   90.00
_cell.angle_beta   90.00
_cell.angle_gamma   90.00
#
_symmetry.space_group_name_H-M   'P 1'
#
loop_
_entity.id
_entity.type
_entity.pdbx_description
1 polymer ?
#
loop_
_entity_poly.entity_id
_entity_poly.type
_entity_poly.pdbx_seq_one_letter_code
_entity_poly.pdbx_strand_id
1 'polypeptide(L)'
;MLISPAKLHSFLSSLISASPSLGPHTALLITPQGQPIVSASIPTDYGDSEEGDNEDDNNDEEEGDDAEEPYLDKPARLRLILGLASQWNENESPKMECELGRLYFASLPLPPLESPTPILLNYNLLPEVKLPKIDRFLLVLNSKGTEWDLLERKAEEFKTNWKTQVVSRHQPKNLET
;
A
#
# COMPACT_ATOMS: atom_id res chain seq x y z
N MET A 1 4.90 -18.96 2.75
CA MET A 1 5.77 -17.79 3.02
C MET A 1 5.03 -16.80 3.88
N LEU A 2 5.55 -16.40 5.04
CA LEU A 2 4.96 -15.32 5.84
C LEU A 2 6.08 -14.34 6.20
N ILE A 3 6.16 -13.21 5.49
CA ILE A 3 6.85 -12.03 6.00
C ILE A 3 5.99 -11.51 7.15
N SER A 4 6.60 -11.22 8.29
CA SER A 4 5.85 -10.69 9.44
C SER A 4 5.20 -9.35 9.08
N PRO A 5 3.91 -9.13 9.40
CA PRO A 5 3.21 -7.87 9.14
C PRO A 5 3.96 -6.63 9.64
N ALA A 6 4.60 -6.72 10.82
CA ALA A 6 5.40 -5.62 11.39
C ALA A 6 6.58 -5.20 10.50
N LYS A 7 7.26 -6.15 9.85
CA LYS A 7 8.35 -5.85 8.91
C LYS A 7 7.84 -5.20 7.64
N LEU A 8 6.71 -5.69 7.10
CA LEU A 8 6.07 -5.06 5.95
C LEU A 8 5.64 -3.63 6.26
N HIS A 9 5.05 -3.41 7.43
CA HIS A 9 4.68 -2.08 7.88
C HIS A 9 5.90 -1.17 8.03
N SER A 10 6.99 -1.67 8.62
CA SER A 10 8.24 -0.92 8.74
C SER A 10 8.82 -0.53 7.37
N PHE A 11 8.76 -1.42 6.38
CA PHE A 11 9.20 -1.10 5.02
C PHE A 11 8.30 -0.10 4.32
N LEU A 12 6.98 -0.20 4.45
CA LEU A 12 6.07 0.80 3.91
C LEU A 12 6.28 2.17 4.59
N SER A 13 6.48 2.16 5.91
CA SER A 13 6.72 3.37 6.71
C SER A 13 8.04 4.07 6.33
N SER A 14 9.06 3.33 5.88
CA SER A 14 10.31 3.95 5.42
C SER A 14 10.22 4.56 4.02
N LEU A 15 9.16 4.26 3.26
CA LEU A 15 8.92 4.87 1.95
C LEU A 15 8.24 6.24 2.07
N ILE A 16 7.43 6.43 3.11
CA ILE A 16 6.58 7.61 3.23
C ILE A 16 7.29 8.80 3.86
N SER A 17 6.85 10.00 3.50
CA SER A 17 7.38 11.27 3.99
C SER A 17 6.28 12.32 4.09
N ALA A 18 6.39 13.22 5.07
CA ALA A 18 5.52 14.39 5.18
C ALA A 18 5.83 15.45 4.11
N SER A 19 7.10 15.53 3.68
CA SER A 19 7.51 16.42 2.60
C SER A 19 7.36 15.75 1.23
N PRO A 20 6.68 16.38 0.26
CA PRO A 20 6.46 15.82 -1.07
C PRO A 20 7.76 15.71 -1.88
N SER A 21 8.79 16.49 -1.56
CA SER A 21 10.12 16.41 -2.20
C SER A 21 10.92 15.17 -1.78
N LEU A 22 10.51 14.49 -0.71
CA LEU A 22 11.22 13.35 -0.13
C LEU A 22 10.51 12.01 -0.40
N GLY A 23 9.19 12.00 -0.56
CA GLY A 23 8.44 10.78 -0.86
C GLY A 23 6.93 10.89 -0.74
N PRO A 24 6.20 9.79 -1.01
CA PRO A 24 4.76 9.73 -0.89
C PRO A 24 4.26 9.88 0.55
N HIS A 25 3.03 10.35 0.75
CA HIS A 25 2.43 10.41 2.09
C HIS A 25 1.69 9.11 2.46
N THR A 26 1.40 8.23 1.49
CA THR A 26 0.72 6.95 1.74
C THR A 26 1.32 5.85 0.89
N ALA A 27 1.50 4.68 1.50
CA ALA A 27 1.96 3.47 0.84
C ALA A 27 1.08 2.29 1.28
N LEU A 28 0.56 1.54 0.31
CA LEU A 28 -0.33 0.39 0.52
C LEU A 28 0.25 -0.84 -0.16
N LEU A 29 0.15 -1.98 0.52
CA LEU A 29 0.35 -3.29 -0.07
C LEU A 29 -0.99 -4.00 -0.09
N ILE A 30 -1.47 -4.35 -1.28
CA ILE A 30 -2.81 -4.89 -1.48
C ILE A 30 -2.80 -6.16 -2.33
N THR A 31 -3.87 -6.93 -2.26
CA THR A 31 -4.14 -8.01 -3.22
C THR A 31 -4.67 -7.43 -4.54
N PRO A 32 -4.57 -8.16 -5.65
CA PRO A 32 -5.18 -7.75 -6.93
C PRO A 32 -6.70 -7.54 -6.84
N GLN A 33 -7.35 -8.12 -5.84
CA GLN A 33 -8.79 -7.94 -5.59
C GLN A 33 -9.12 -6.67 -4.79
N GLY A 34 -8.13 -5.81 -4.53
CA GLY A 34 -8.33 -4.57 -3.77
C GLY A 34 -8.37 -4.76 -2.26
N GLN A 35 -7.94 -5.91 -1.72
CA GLN A 35 -7.92 -6.13 -0.27
C GLN A 35 -6.61 -5.62 0.32
N PRO A 36 -6.64 -4.73 1.33
CA PRO A 36 -5.43 -4.24 1.97
C PRO A 36 -4.77 -5.33 2.83
N ILE A 37 -3.46 -5.46 2.69
CA ILE A 37 -2.62 -6.37 3.49
C ILE A 37 -1.95 -5.57 4.59
N VAL A 38 -1.27 -4.48 4.19
CA VAL A 38 -0.61 -3.53 5.09
C VAL A 38 -0.70 -2.13 4.48
N SER A 39 -0.89 -1.13 5.32
CA SER A 39 -0.91 0.28 4.94
C SER A 39 0.00 1.09 5.86
N ALA A 40 0.67 2.10 5.32
CA ALA A 40 1.34 3.14 6.09
C ALA A 40 0.95 4.51 5.50
N SER A 41 0.60 5.46 6.36
CA SER A 41 0.23 6.81 5.95
C SER A 41 0.64 7.84 6.99
N ILE A 42 1.14 8.97 6.53
CA ILE A 42 1.32 10.17 7.35
C ILE A 42 0.07 11.02 7.18
N PRO A 43 -0.52 11.55 8.28
CA PRO A 43 -1.55 12.56 8.18
C PRO A 43 -1.02 13.71 7.33
N THR A 44 -1.66 13.96 6.20
CA THR A 44 -1.44 15.18 5.44
C THR A 44 -2.12 16.27 6.26
N ASP A 45 -1.35 16.94 7.10
CA ASP A 45 -1.84 17.99 7.99
C ASP A 45 -2.23 19.20 7.15
N TYR A 46 -3.47 19.15 6.67
CA TYR A 46 -4.23 20.26 6.14
C TYR A 46 -5.63 20.07 6.75
N GLY A 47 -5.78 20.56 8.00
CA GLY A 47 -7.08 20.72 8.66
C GLY A 47 -7.60 19.55 9.52
N ASP A 48 -6.77 18.91 10.35
CA ASP A 48 -7.31 17.96 11.35
C ASP A 48 -6.52 18.05 12.66
N SER A 49 -6.56 19.23 13.29
CA SER A 49 -6.28 19.40 14.72
C SER A 49 -7.50 18.98 15.53
N GLU A 50 -7.73 17.67 15.62
CA GLU A 50 -8.69 17.08 16.56
C GLU A 50 -7.91 16.46 17.74
N GLU A 51 -7.26 17.30 18.56
CA GLU A 51 -6.89 16.94 19.95
C GLU A 51 -6.95 18.17 20.88
N GLY A 52 -7.98 18.23 21.72
CA GLY A 52 -7.85 18.71 23.10
C GLY A 52 -8.39 20.10 23.46
N ASP A 53 -9.68 20.15 23.81
CA ASP A 53 -10.24 20.78 25.01
C ASP A 53 -9.36 21.89 25.68
N ASN A 54 -9.64 23.15 25.36
CA ASN A 54 -9.38 24.29 26.26
C ASN A 54 -10.50 25.32 26.06
N GLU A 55 -11.37 25.40 27.06
CA GLU A 55 -12.21 26.58 27.32
C GLU A 55 -11.29 27.77 27.64
N ASP A 56 -11.20 28.78 26.77
CA ASP A 56 -11.29 30.20 27.14
C ASP A 56 -11.04 31.14 25.94
N ASP A 57 -12.11 31.85 25.59
CA ASP A 57 -12.25 33.29 25.33
C ASP A 57 -11.29 34.08 24.38
N ASN A 58 -11.97 34.89 23.55
CA ASN A 58 -11.55 36.08 22.78
C ASN A 58 -10.81 35.97 21.43
N ASN A 59 -11.61 36.24 20.38
CA ASN A 59 -11.48 37.36 19.44
C ASN A 59 -10.18 37.51 18.63
N ASP A 60 -10.22 37.22 17.33
CA ASP A 60 -10.15 38.24 16.26
C ASP A 60 -10.20 37.57 14.87
N GLU A 61 -10.87 38.26 13.95
CA GLU A 61 -10.98 37.95 12.53
C GLU A 61 -9.60 38.04 11.85
N GLU A 62 -9.13 36.96 11.22
CA GLU A 62 -8.18 37.07 10.09
C GLU A 62 -8.66 36.24 8.90
N GLU A 63 -8.66 36.94 7.76
CA GLU A 63 -9.08 36.51 6.43
C GLU A 63 -8.22 35.36 5.88
N GLY A 64 -8.90 34.35 5.34
CA GLY A 64 -8.58 33.82 4.02
C GLY A 64 -7.27 33.04 3.85
N ASP A 65 -7.29 31.78 4.25
CA ASP A 65 -6.78 30.70 3.40
C ASP A 65 -7.66 29.49 3.69
N ASP A 66 -8.77 29.35 2.94
CA ASP A 66 -9.53 28.11 2.89
C ASP A 66 -8.61 27.05 2.31
N ALA A 67 -7.75 26.47 3.16
CA ALA A 67 -6.99 25.28 2.89
C ALA A 67 -8.02 24.18 2.67
N GLU A 68 -8.49 24.10 1.43
CA GLU A 68 -9.53 23.26 0.89
C GLU A 68 -9.56 21.93 1.65
N GLU A 69 -10.49 21.84 2.62
CA GLU A 69 -10.65 20.64 3.45
C GLU A 69 -10.70 19.44 2.51
N PRO A 70 -9.97 18.35 2.80
CA PRO A 70 -10.04 17.17 1.96
C PRO A 70 -11.51 16.75 1.80
N TYR A 71 -12.08 16.89 0.60
CA TYR A 71 -13.48 16.58 0.28
C TYR A 71 -13.91 15.15 0.67
N LEU A 72 -12.96 14.30 1.03
CA LEU A 72 -13.15 12.93 1.47
C LEU A 72 -12.44 12.66 2.80
N ASP A 73 -13.22 12.17 3.77
CA ASP A 73 -12.70 11.61 5.02
C ASP A 73 -11.64 10.54 4.75
N LYS A 74 -10.69 10.37 5.69
CA LYS A 74 -9.59 9.39 5.58
C LYS A 74 -10.05 7.98 5.13
N PRO A 75 -11.15 7.40 5.66
CA PRO A 75 -11.64 6.09 5.21
C PRO A 75 -12.21 6.09 3.79
N ALA A 76 -12.90 7.16 3.38
CA ALA A 76 -13.47 7.28 2.04
C ALA A 76 -12.34 7.39 1.00
N ARG A 77 -11.32 8.19 1.29
CA ARG A 77 -10.10 8.32 0.49
C ARG A 77 -9.41 6.96 0.30
N LEU A 78 -9.22 6.20 1.37
CA LEU A 78 -8.62 4.87 1.28
C LEU A 78 -9.44 3.91 0.42
N ARG A 79 -10.77 3.88 0.59
CA ARG A 79 -11.67 3.04 -0.22
C ARG A 79 -11.57 3.38 -1.70
N LEU A 80 -11.47 4.66 -2.05
CA LEU A 80 -11.32 5.09 -3.43
C LEU A 80 -9.98 4.64 -4.03
N ILE A 81 -8.87 4.81 -3.29
CA ILE A 81 -7.54 4.33 -3.72
C ILE A 81 -7.57 2.81 -3.93
N LEU A 82 -8.17 2.05 -3.02
CA LEU A 82 -8.31 0.59 -3.15
C LEU A 82 -9.15 0.22 -4.38
N GLY A 83 -10.24 0.95 -4.64
CA GLY A 83 -11.09 0.76 -5.81
C GLY A 83 -10.34 0.99 -7.12
N LEU A 84 -9.55 2.07 -7.21
CA LEU A 84 -8.70 2.36 -8.36
C LEU A 84 -7.61 1.30 -8.56
N ALA A 85 -6.93 0.94 -7.47
CA ALA A 85 -5.84 -0.04 -7.50
C ALA A 85 -6.33 -1.44 -7.89
N SER A 86 -7.56 -1.81 -7.52
CA SER A 86 -8.17 -3.11 -7.88
C SER A 86 -8.46 -3.27 -9.38
N GLN A 87 -8.60 -2.15 -10.09
CA GLN A 87 -8.88 -2.14 -11.53
C GLN A 87 -7.59 -2.08 -12.37
N TRP A 88 -6.47 -1.69 -11.77
CA TRP A 88 -5.21 -1.51 -12.47
C TRP A 88 -4.61 -2.82 -12.98
N ASN A 89 -4.03 -2.80 -14.18
CA ASN A 89 -3.35 -3.94 -14.77
C ASN A 89 -1.93 -3.63 -15.27
N GLU A 90 -1.07 -4.64 -15.39
CA GLU A 90 0.34 -4.48 -15.82
C GLU A 90 0.51 -3.97 -17.25
N ASN A 91 -0.52 -4.09 -18.08
CA ASN A 91 -0.53 -3.57 -19.44
C ASN A 91 -0.82 -2.05 -19.50
N GLU A 92 -1.19 -1.46 -18.37
CA GLU A 92 -1.52 -0.05 -18.25
C GLU A 92 -0.35 0.75 -17.67
N SER A 93 -0.45 2.08 -17.74
CA SER A 93 0.54 2.95 -17.11
C SER A 93 0.59 2.68 -15.59
N PRO A 94 1.79 2.52 -14.99
CA PRO A 94 1.93 2.47 -13.54
C PRO A 94 1.71 3.84 -12.88
N LYS A 95 1.63 4.92 -13.67
CA LYS A 95 1.46 6.31 -13.22
C LYS A 95 0.03 6.75 -13.50
N MET A 96 -0.68 7.23 -12.46
CA MET A 96 -2.04 7.76 -12.54
C MET A 96 -2.17 9.03 -11.70
N GLU A 97 -2.65 10.11 -12.30
CA GLU A 97 -2.92 11.37 -11.61
C GLU A 97 -4.43 11.61 -11.54
N CYS A 98 -4.93 11.90 -10.34
CA CYS A 98 -6.34 12.21 -10.09
C CYS A 98 -6.45 13.21 -8.93
N GLU A 99 -7.68 13.53 -8.51
CA GLU A 99 -7.95 14.44 -7.39
C GLU A 99 -7.32 13.98 -6.07
N LEU A 100 -7.06 12.68 -5.92
CA LEU A 100 -6.37 12.12 -4.75
C LEU A 100 -4.86 12.38 -4.75
N GLY A 101 -4.32 12.87 -5.86
CA GLY A 101 -2.89 13.07 -6.10
C GLY A 101 -2.34 12.13 -7.19
N ARG A 102 -1.04 11.90 -7.11
CA ARG A 102 -0.28 11.01 -7.97
C ARG A 102 -0.18 9.64 -7.33
N LEU A 103 -0.77 8.66 -8.00
CA LEU A 103 -0.74 7.24 -7.68
C LEU A 103 0.31 6.53 -8.55
N TYR A 104 1.18 5.77 -7.90
CA TYR A 104 2.12 4.87 -8.56
C TYR A 104 1.83 3.43 -8.18
N PHE A 105 1.69 2.57 -9.19
CA PHE A 105 1.37 1.15 -9.07
C PHE A 105 2.57 0.28 -9.42
N ALA A 106 2.86 -0.72 -8.57
CA ALA A 106 3.94 -1.66 -8.77
C ALA A 106 3.52 -3.09 -8.46
N SER A 107 3.58 -3.95 -9.47
CA SER A 107 3.35 -5.38 -9.31
C SER A 107 4.51 -6.04 -8.56
N LEU A 108 4.17 -6.92 -7.62
CA LEU A 108 5.07 -7.71 -6.80
C LEU A 108 4.74 -9.19 -7.02
N PRO A 109 5.40 -9.87 -7.97
CA PRO A 109 5.13 -11.27 -8.23
C PRO A 109 5.49 -12.11 -7.00
N LEU A 110 4.62 -13.06 -6.67
CA LEU A 110 4.91 -14.08 -5.67
C LEU A 110 5.58 -15.27 -6.37
N PRO A 111 6.53 -15.93 -5.71
CA PRO A 111 7.04 -17.18 -6.24
C PRO A 111 5.88 -18.16 -6.40
N PRO A 112 5.88 -18.98 -7.46
CA PRO A 112 4.86 -19.99 -7.65
C PRO A 112 4.80 -20.85 -6.40
N LEU A 113 3.61 -20.98 -5.81
CA LEU A 113 3.38 -21.88 -4.70
C LEU A 113 3.74 -23.29 -5.20
N GLU A 114 4.86 -23.86 -4.76
CA GLU A 114 5.15 -25.27 -4.95
C GLU A 114 3.96 -26.03 -4.37
N SER A 115 3.22 -26.71 -5.23
CA SER A 115 1.98 -27.40 -4.89
C SER A 115 2.17 -28.32 -3.69
N PRO A 116 1.32 -28.28 -2.65
CA PRO A 116 1.10 -29.50 -1.90
C PRO A 116 0.33 -30.47 -2.82
N THR A 117 0.94 -31.64 -2.94
CA THR A 117 0.49 -32.94 -3.44
C THR A 117 -1.03 -33.21 -3.43
N PRO A 118 -1.53 -34.08 -4.33
CA PRO A 118 -2.94 -34.42 -4.38
C PRO A 118 -3.29 -35.23 -3.12
N ILE A 119 -4.24 -34.75 -2.33
CA ILE A 119 -4.84 -35.56 -1.25
C ILE A 119 -6.24 -35.92 -1.69
N LEU A 120 -6.29 -37.13 -2.28
CA LEU A 120 -7.34 -38.14 -2.24
C LEU A 120 -8.66 -37.77 -1.57
N LEU A 121 -9.74 -37.98 -2.34
CA LEU A 121 -11.06 -38.47 -1.89
C LEU A 121 -11.69 -37.71 -0.72
N ASN A 122 -12.30 -36.55 -1.00
CA ASN A 122 -13.38 -36.07 -0.16
C ASN A 122 -14.71 -36.18 -0.94
N TYR A 123 -15.50 -37.19 -0.57
CA TYR A 123 -16.90 -37.38 -0.96
C TYR A 123 -17.81 -36.29 -0.33
N ASN A 124 -17.44 -35.02 -0.45
CA ASN A 124 -18.27 -33.90 -0.03
C ASN A 124 -18.73 -33.16 -1.28
N LEU A 125 -19.98 -33.42 -1.69
CA LEU A 125 -20.69 -32.80 -2.81
C LEU A 125 -21.06 -31.32 -2.55
N LEU A 126 -20.23 -30.59 -1.82
CA LEU A 126 -20.34 -29.14 -1.70
C LEU A 126 -19.46 -28.52 -2.79
N PRO A 127 -19.93 -27.49 -3.51
CA PRO A 127 -19.07 -26.76 -4.43
C PRO A 127 -17.88 -26.20 -3.63
N GLU A 128 -16.68 -26.71 -3.90
CA GLU A 128 -15.45 -26.13 -3.36
C GLU A 128 -15.36 -24.68 -3.85
N VAL A 129 -15.51 -23.74 -2.93
CA VAL A 129 -15.19 -22.34 -3.18
C VAL A 129 -13.68 -22.26 -3.36
N LYS A 130 -13.21 -22.35 -4.61
CA LYS A 130 -11.81 -22.14 -4.95
C LYS A 130 -11.45 -20.73 -4.54
N LEU A 131 -10.69 -20.60 -3.45
CA LEU A 131 -10.14 -19.31 -3.05
C LEU A 131 -9.32 -18.76 -4.23
N PRO A 132 -9.49 -17.47 -4.60
CA PRO A 132 -8.72 -16.88 -5.68
C PRO A 132 -7.23 -17.03 -5.35
N LYS A 133 -6.50 -17.67 -6.25
CA LYS A 133 -5.05 -17.87 -6.09
C LYS A 133 -4.39 -16.51 -6.23
N ILE A 134 -3.77 -16.04 -5.14
CA ILE A 134 -2.99 -14.81 -5.16
C ILE A 134 -1.60 -15.15 -5.70
N ASP A 135 -1.33 -14.70 -6.92
CA ASP A 135 -0.07 -14.89 -7.64
C ASP A 135 0.85 -13.66 -7.58
N ARG A 136 0.29 -12.50 -7.21
CA ARG A 136 1.02 -11.24 -7.03
C ARG A 136 0.38 -10.37 -5.97
N PHE A 137 1.15 -9.43 -5.45
CA PHE A 137 0.65 -8.29 -4.69
C PHE A 137 0.83 -7.00 -5.49
N LEU A 138 0.10 -5.96 -5.12
CA LEU A 138 0.22 -4.63 -5.69
C LEU A 138 0.69 -3.65 -4.62
N LEU A 139 1.80 -2.97 -4.90
CA LEU A 139 2.25 -1.80 -4.16
C LEU A 139 1.61 -0.56 -4.76
N VAL A 140 0.98 0.25 -3.92
CA VAL A 140 0.39 1.54 -4.30
C VAL A 140 1.07 2.64 -3.48
N LEU A 141 1.65 3.62 -4.16
CA LEU A 141 2.19 4.83 -3.53
C LEU A 141 1.28 6.00 -3.90
N ASN A 142 0.84 6.78 -2.92
CA ASN A 142 0.06 8.00 -3.14
C ASN A 142 0.78 9.23 -2.58
N SER A 143 0.77 10.29 -3.36
CA SER A 143 1.42 11.56 -3.03
C SER A 143 0.67 12.75 -3.63
N LYS A 144 0.75 13.91 -2.99
CA LYS A 144 0.39 15.19 -3.59
C LYS A 144 1.68 15.98 -3.81
N GLY A 145 2.07 16.19 -5.07
CA GLY A 145 3.25 16.99 -5.43
C GLY A 145 4.60 16.25 -5.46
N THR A 146 4.65 14.93 -5.23
CA THR A 146 5.90 14.17 -5.44
C THR A 146 6.10 13.88 -6.92
N GLU A 147 7.34 14.05 -7.40
CA GLU A 147 7.71 13.76 -8.78
C GLU A 147 7.66 12.26 -9.10
N TRP A 148 7.29 11.93 -10.34
CA TRP A 148 7.14 10.54 -10.79
C TRP A 148 8.42 9.72 -10.62
N ASP A 149 9.57 10.31 -10.89
CA ASP A 149 10.88 9.65 -10.76
C ASP A 149 11.18 9.25 -9.31
N LEU A 150 10.72 10.07 -8.35
CA LEU A 150 10.90 9.76 -6.93
C LEU A 150 9.99 8.60 -6.49
N LEU A 151 8.73 8.59 -6.94
CA LEU A 151 7.79 7.49 -6.68
C LEU A 151 8.30 6.18 -7.28
N GLU A 152 8.80 6.23 -8.52
CA GLU A 152 9.39 5.09 -9.21
C GLU A 152 10.61 4.56 -8.47
N ARG A 153 11.54 5.43 -8.07
CA ARG A 153 12.71 5.05 -7.27
C ARG A 153 12.32 4.39 -5.94
N LYS A 154 11.32 4.93 -5.24
CA LYS A 154 10.81 4.37 -3.98
C LYS A 154 10.14 3.01 -4.18
N ALA A 155 9.41 2.82 -5.28
CA ALA A 155 8.85 1.54 -5.64
C ALA A 155 9.93 0.49 -5.93
N GLU A 156 11.00 0.86 -6.66
CA GLU A 156 12.13 -0.04 -6.94
C GLU A 156 12.94 -0.38 -5.68
N GLU A 157 13.11 0.57 -4.76
CA GLU A 157 13.70 0.33 -3.43
C GLU A 157 12.91 -0.77 -2.69
N PHE A 158 11.57 -0.63 -2.66
CA PHE A 158 10.71 -1.63 -2.04
C PHE A 158 10.76 -2.98 -2.75
N LYS A 159 10.69 -3.01 -4.09
CA LYS A 159 10.78 -4.25 -4.88
C LYS A 159 12.09 -5.00 -4.62
N THR A 160 13.19 -4.27 -4.50
CA THR A 160 14.51 -4.85 -4.21
C THR A 160 14.53 -5.49 -2.82
N ASN A 161 14.04 -4.77 -1.81
CA ASN A 161 13.90 -5.29 -0.44
C ASN A 161 12.95 -6.49 -0.37
N TRP A 162 11.85 -6.43 -1.10
CA TRP A 162 10.88 -7.53 -1.24
C TRP A 162 11.55 -8.78 -1.81
N LYS A 163 12.25 -8.66 -2.94
CA LYS A 163 12.97 -9.79 -3.56
C LYS A 163 13.98 -10.41 -2.60
N THR A 164 14.78 -9.61 -1.90
CA THR A 164 15.76 -10.12 -0.93
C THR A 164 15.09 -10.92 0.19
N GLN A 165 14.01 -10.40 0.78
CA GLN A 165 13.32 -11.08 1.89
C GLN A 165 12.55 -12.34 1.46
N VAL A 166 12.05 -12.36 0.22
CA VAL A 166 11.29 -13.47 -0.35
C VAL A 166 12.24 -14.56 -0.89
N VAL A 167 13.32 -14.19 -1.60
CA VAL A 167 14.26 -15.14 -2.23
C VAL A 167 15.25 -15.73 -1.22
N SER A 168 15.72 -14.99 -0.21
CA SER A 168 16.70 -15.51 0.78
C SER A 168 16.19 -16.65 1.67
N ARG A 169 14.91 -17.03 1.59
CA ARG A 169 14.37 -18.22 2.28
C ARG A 169 14.37 -19.49 1.42
N HIS A 170 14.82 -19.43 0.17
CA HIS A 170 14.88 -20.59 -0.75
C HIS A 170 16.27 -21.23 -0.86
N GLN A 171 17.28 -20.79 -0.11
CA GLN A 171 18.51 -21.58 0.00
C GLN A 171 18.30 -22.72 1.02
N PRO A 172 18.35 -24.00 0.62
CA PRO A 172 18.50 -25.07 1.58
C PRO A 172 19.80 -24.81 2.33
N LYS A 173 19.72 -24.73 3.67
CA LYS A 173 20.90 -24.83 4.51
C LYS A 173 21.50 -26.20 4.22
N ASN A 174 22.52 -26.26 3.37
CA ASN A 174 23.40 -27.42 3.33
C ASN A 174 24.01 -27.52 4.73
N LEU A 175 23.55 -28.49 5.52
CA LEU A 175 24.31 -28.98 6.65
C LEU A 175 25.55 -29.65 6.05
N GLU A 176 26.65 -28.90 6.01
CA GLU A 176 27.96 -29.53 5.96
C GLU A 176 28.22 -30.18 7.33
N THR A 177 28.67 -31.43 7.20
CA THR A 177 29.00 -32.47 8.18
C THR A 177 29.92 -32.07 9.31
#